data_AF-A0A2G7LVX8-F1
#
_entry.id   AF-A0A2G7LVX8-F1
#
_cell.length_a   1.000
_cell.length_b   1.000
_cell.length_c   1.000
_cell.angle_alpha   90.00
_cell.angle_beta   90.00
_cell.angle_gamma   90.00
#
_symmetry.space_group_name_H-M   'P 1'
#
loop_
_entity.id
_entity.type
_entity.pdbx_description
1 polymer ?
#
loop_
_entity_poly.entity_id
_entity_poly.type
_entity_poly.pdbx_seq_one_letter_code
_entity_poly.pdbx_strand_id
1 'polypeptide(L)'
;MIISCYQCTADMKEIRTDLFRCPFCGFEARQMSLSREITQADIEAAAANDIGKWQLIERVKRYNWAIEEAVTDPVRKHEKHGKWPEIAKANGIPKATYYARYKNGWDHERAATEKVDKKKTPYSKRGVTT
;
A
#
# COMPACT_ATOMS: atom_id res chain seq x y z
N MET A 1 30.49 11.70 10.43
CA MET A 1 30.04 12.49 11.59
C MET A 1 29.77 11.50 12.70
N ILE A 2 30.48 11.55 13.83
CA ILE A 2 30.24 10.63 14.95
C ILE A 2 29.12 11.25 15.79
N ILE A 3 28.00 10.55 15.94
CA ILE A 3 26.87 11.02 16.76
C ILE A 3 26.92 10.28 18.10
N SER A 4 27.17 11.02 19.17
CA SER A 4 27.23 10.47 20.53
C SER A 4 25.84 10.30 21.13
N CYS A 5 25.57 9.15 21.74
CA CYS A 5 24.33 8.90 22.48
C CYS A 5 24.24 9.82 23.70
N TYR A 6 23.14 10.57 23.85
CA TYR A 6 23.00 11.47 25.01
C TYR A 6 22.83 10.73 26.35
N GLN A 7 22.40 9.47 26.31
CA GLN A 7 22.13 8.67 27.52
C GLN A 7 23.38 7.98 28.08
N CYS A 8 24.31 7.57 27.21
CA CYS A 8 25.46 6.77 27.61
C CYS A 8 26.79 7.19 26.97
N THR A 9 26.79 8.34 26.27
CA THR A 9 27.93 8.95 25.56
C THR A 9 28.65 8.09 24.52
N ALA A 10 28.20 6.86 24.30
CA ALA A 10 28.75 5.94 23.31
C ALA A 10 28.43 6.38 21.87
N ASP A 11 29.31 6.00 20.96
CA ASP A 11 29.13 6.23 19.53
C ASP A 11 27.94 5.43 18.99
N MET A 12 27.00 6.12 18.35
CA MET A 12 25.82 5.48 17.76
C MET A 12 26.15 4.87 16.39
N LYS A 13 25.56 3.71 16.08
CA LYS A 13 25.71 3.05 14.79
C LYS A 13 24.60 3.50 13.84
N GLU A 14 24.97 3.82 12.60
CA GLU A 14 24.02 4.07 11.52
C GLU A 14 23.35 2.75 11.11
N ILE A 15 22.03 2.68 11.23
CA ILE A 15 21.24 1.57 10.69
C ILE A 15 20.76 1.93 9.29
N ARG A 16 20.29 3.17 9.13
CA ARG A 16 19.85 3.81 7.88
C ARG A 16 20.18 5.30 7.96
N THR A 17 20.12 6.00 6.83
CA THR A 17 20.56 7.40 6.70
C THR A 17 19.90 8.39 7.66
N ASP A 18 18.72 8.08 8.21
CA ASP A 18 17.98 8.89 9.17
C ASP A 18 17.90 8.28 10.58
N LEU A 19 18.37 7.04 10.76
CA LEU A 19 18.17 6.24 11.97
C LEU A 19 19.52 5.73 12.51
N PHE A 20 19.89 6.28 13.66
CA PHE A 20 21.05 5.84 14.42
C PHE A 20 20.58 5.08 15.66
N ARG A 21 21.20 3.93 15.93
CA ARG A 21 20.94 3.16 17.14
C ARG A 21 22.20 3.04 17.96
N CYS A 22 22.09 3.40 19.23
CA CYS A 22 23.15 3.15 20.20
C CYS A 22 23.30 1.63 20.44
N PRO A 23 24.51 1.05 20.28
CA PRO A 23 24.72 -0.38 20.50
C PRO A 23 24.68 -0.79 21.98
N PHE A 24 24.81 0.16 22.92
CA PHE A 24 24.87 -0.12 24.35
C PHE A 24 23.51 -0.01 25.03
N CYS A 25 22.82 1.12 24.90
CA CYS A 25 21.53 1.33 25.55
C CYS A 25 20.32 1.10 24.63
N GLY A 26 20.54 0.86 23.34
CA GLY A 26 19.46 0.67 22.36
C GLY A 26 18.71 1.96 22.00
N PHE A 27 19.14 3.13 22.49
CA PHE A 27 18.54 4.41 22.15
C PHE A 27 18.55 4.65 20.64
N GLU A 28 17.39 5.00 20.09
CA GLU A 28 17.21 5.35 18.68
C GLU A 28 17.15 6.86 18.53
N ALA A 29 18.18 7.42 17.90
CA ALA A 29 18.18 8.80 17.45
C ALA A 29 17.73 8.83 15.99
N ARG A 30 16.53 9.35 15.76
CA ARG A 30 16.12 9.73 14.42
C ARG A 30 16.51 11.17 14.21
N GLN A 31 17.37 11.47 13.24
CA GLN A 31 17.55 12.87 12.85
C GLN A 31 16.20 13.37 12.35
N MET A 32 15.69 14.48 12.90
CA MET A 32 14.59 15.21 12.27
C MET A 32 15.09 15.55 10.87
N SER A 33 14.60 14.82 9.89
CA SER A 33 15.12 14.86 8.54
C SER A 33 15.02 16.30 8.04
N LEU A 34 16.12 16.82 7.47
CA LEU A 34 15.96 17.72 6.35
C LEU A 34 14.96 17.01 5.44
N SER A 35 13.79 17.58 5.23
CA SER A 35 12.88 17.13 4.19
C SER A 35 13.70 17.12 2.91
N ARG A 36 14.21 15.94 2.50
CA ARG A 36 14.91 15.81 1.23
C ARG A 36 13.90 16.25 0.18
N GLU A 37 14.12 17.43 -0.36
CA GLU A 37 13.25 17.99 -1.38
C GLU A 37 13.36 17.11 -2.61
N ILE A 38 12.21 16.78 -3.20
CA ILE A 38 12.18 15.99 -4.43
C ILE A 38 12.80 16.86 -5.52
N THR A 39 13.95 16.44 -6.02
CA THR A 39 14.67 17.16 -7.06
C THR A 39 14.17 16.78 -8.44
N GLN A 40 14.55 17.57 -9.45
CA GLN A 40 14.24 17.25 -10.84
C GLN A 40 14.89 15.92 -11.29
N ALA A 41 16.07 15.60 -10.79
CA ALA A 41 16.75 14.34 -11.07
C ALA A 41 15.96 13.13 -10.56
N ASP A 42 15.33 13.23 -9.38
CA ASP A 42 14.50 12.16 -8.82
C ASP A 42 13.24 11.92 -9.67
N ILE A 43 12.68 12.99 -10.25
CA ILE A 43 11.53 12.90 -11.15
C ILE A 43 11.92 12.20 -12.46
N GLU A 44 13.09 12.51 -13.00
CA GLU A 44 13.62 11.86 -14.21
C GLU A 44 13.93 10.38 -13.96
N ALA A 45 14.53 10.06 -12.81
CA ALA A 45 14.77 8.68 -12.40
C ALA A 45 13.46 7.90 -12.18
N ALA A 46 12.43 8.52 -11.60
CA ALA A 46 11.11 7.92 -11.46
C ALA A 46 10.45 7.68 -12.84
N ALA A 47 10.55 8.65 -13.75
CA ALA A 47 10.00 8.54 -15.10
C ALA A 47 10.65 7.39 -15.89
N ALA A 48 11.97 7.18 -15.72
CA ALA A 48 12.67 6.04 -16.31
C ALA A 48 12.16 4.68 -15.79
N ASN A 49 11.53 4.64 -14.61
CA ASN A 49 10.92 3.46 -13.99
C ASN A 49 9.39 3.42 -14.16
N ASP A 50 8.82 4.15 -15.13
CA ASP A 50 7.37 4.28 -15.35
C ASP A 50 6.58 4.81 -14.14
N ILE A 51 7.23 5.57 -13.26
CA ILE A 51 6.60 6.21 -12.10
C ILE A 51 6.39 7.69 -12.41
N GLY A 52 5.13 8.12 -12.38
CA GLY A 52 4.75 9.51 -12.56
C GLY A 52 5.13 10.38 -11.36
N LYS A 53 5.41 11.66 -11.62
CA LYS A 53 5.75 12.68 -10.62
C LYS A 53 4.81 12.69 -9.41
N TRP A 54 3.50 12.61 -9.65
CA TRP A 54 2.51 12.62 -8.56
C TRP A 54 2.64 11.40 -7.64
N GLN A 55 2.92 10.22 -8.19
CA GLN A 55 3.08 8.97 -7.44
C GLN A 55 4.35 9.01 -6.58
N LEU A 56 5.45 9.53 -7.13
CA LEU A 56 6.69 9.78 -6.38
C LEU A 56 6.43 10.73 -5.21
N ILE A 57 5.76 11.87 -5.46
CA ILE A 57 5.43 12.85 -4.42
C ILE A 57 4.55 12.23 -3.33
N GLU A 58 3.55 11.42 -3.71
CA GLU A 58 2.67 10.77 -2.75
C GLU A 58 3.43 9.77 -1.88
N ARG A 59 4.32 8.95 -2.47
CA ARG A 59 5.18 8.02 -1.72
C ARG A 59 6.02 8.72 -0.67
N VAL A 60 6.68 9.82 -1.05
CA VAL A 60 7.57 10.56 -0.14
C VAL A 60 6.77 11.35 0.90
N LYS A 61 5.73 12.09 0.50
CA LYS A 61 5.03 13.03 1.40
C LYS A 61 3.93 12.38 2.24
N ARG A 62 3.14 11.48 1.67
CA ARG A 62 1.99 10.83 2.35
C ARG A 62 2.41 9.55 3.03
N TYR A 63 3.23 8.74 2.37
CA TYR A 63 3.64 7.42 2.88
C TYR A 63 5.01 7.43 3.56
N ASN A 64 5.72 8.56 3.53
CA ASN A 64 7.01 8.77 4.19
C ASN A 64 8.07 7.73 3.76
N TRP A 65 8.03 7.34 2.48
CA TRP A 65 9.04 6.48 1.87
C TRP A 65 10.34 7.24 1.64
N ALA A 66 11.46 6.52 1.68
CA ALA A 66 12.72 7.08 1.20
C ALA A 66 12.62 7.37 -0.32
N ILE A 67 13.26 8.44 -0.79
CA ILE A 67 13.25 8.81 -2.22
C ILE A 67 13.77 7.65 -3.08
N GLU A 68 14.84 6.99 -2.62
CA GLU A 68 15.44 5.83 -3.29
C GLU A 68 14.42 4.70 -3.48
N GLU A 69 13.74 4.28 -2.41
CA GLU A 69 12.66 3.28 -2.44
C GLU A 69 11.50 3.75 -3.35
N ALA A 70 11.14 5.02 -3.25
CA ALA A 70 10.02 5.60 -4.00
C ALA A 70 10.26 5.70 -5.50
N VAL A 71 11.52 5.73 -5.96
CA VAL A 71 11.91 5.74 -7.38
C VAL A 71 12.04 4.33 -7.95
N THR A 72 12.40 3.33 -7.14
CA THR A 72 12.65 1.97 -7.63
C THR A 72 11.42 1.07 -7.62
N ASP A 73 10.53 1.24 -6.64
CA ASP A 73 9.39 0.33 -6.49
C ASP A 73 8.33 0.56 -7.58
N PRO A 74 7.90 -0.47 -8.33
CA PRO A 74 6.93 -0.29 -9.40
C PRO A 74 5.53 0.07 -8.85
N VAL A 75 4.77 0.89 -9.60
CA VAL A 75 3.38 1.17 -9.25
C VAL A 75 2.54 -0.08 -9.51
N ARG A 76 1.83 -0.56 -8.47
CA ARG A 76 0.90 -1.68 -8.60
C ARG A 76 -0.22 -1.30 -9.57
N LYS A 77 -0.29 -1.97 -10.72
CA LYS A 77 -1.38 -1.85 -11.67
C LYS A 77 -2.51 -2.78 -11.23
N HIS A 78 -3.67 -2.23 -10.89
CA HIS A 78 -4.88 -3.02 -10.73
C HIS A 78 -5.40 -3.40 -12.12
N GLU A 79 -5.60 -4.70 -12.34
CA GLU A 79 -6.22 -5.19 -13.56
C GLU A 79 -7.63 -4.63 -13.67
N LYS A 80 -7.95 -4.06 -14.84
CA LYS A 80 -9.26 -3.45 -15.07
C LYS A 80 -10.26 -4.59 -15.28
N HIS A 81 -11.31 -4.63 -14.47
CA HIS A 81 -12.40 -5.60 -14.62
C HIS A 81 -13.26 -5.42 -15.89
N GLY A 82 -12.97 -4.42 -16.74
CA GLY A 82 -13.70 -4.17 -17.98
C GLY A 82 -15.22 -4.09 -17.78
N LYS A 83 -15.96 -4.82 -18.61
CA LYS A 83 -17.44 -4.90 -18.60
C LYS A 83 -17.99 -6.05 -17.74
N TRP A 84 -17.12 -6.89 -17.16
CA TRP A 84 -17.52 -8.09 -16.41
C TRP A 84 -18.45 -7.82 -15.22
N PRO A 85 -18.29 -6.74 -14.43
CA PRO A 85 -19.25 -6.40 -13.38
C PRO A 85 -20.65 -6.09 -13.90
N GLU A 86 -20.78 -5.63 -15.15
CA GLU A 86 -22.06 -5.35 -15.80
C GLU A 86 -22.69 -6.63 -16.34
N ILE A 87 -21.88 -7.51 -16.94
CA ILE A 87 -22.30 -8.85 -17.37
C ILE A 87 -22.81 -9.66 -16.17
N ALA A 88 -22.09 -9.64 -15.04
CA ALA A 88 -22.52 -10.28 -13.80
C ALA A 88 -23.89 -9.76 -13.34
N LYS A 89 -24.09 -8.44 -13.38
CA LYS A 89 -25.36 -7.81 -13.01
C LYS A 89 -26.49 -8.24 -13.95
N ALA A 90 -26.24 -8.34 -15.26
CA ALA A 90 -27.21 -8.83 -16.24
C ALA A 90 -27.60 -10.30 -15.99
N ASN A 91 -26.65 -11.11 -15.52
CA ASN A 91 -26.87 -12.50 -15.11
C ASN A 91 -27.49 -12.66 -13.71
N GLY A 92 -27.90 -11.57 -13.06
CA GLY A 92 -28.51 -11.58 -11.72
C GLY A 92 -27.50 -11.82 -10.58
N ILE A 93 -26.20 -11.68 -10.84
CA ILE A 93 -25.14 -11.81 -9.84
C ILE A 93 -24.80 -10.41 -9.33
N PRO A 94 -24.88 -10.16 -8.01
CA PRO A 94 -24.46 -8.89 -7.44
C PRO A 94 -22.99 -8.59 -7.74
N LYS A 95 -22.67 -7.32 -8.05
CA LYS A 95 -21.28 -6.89 -8.31
C LYS A 95 -20.32 -7.30 -7.18
N ALA A 96 -20.77 -7.19 -5.92
CA ALA A 96 -20.00 -7.60 -4.76
C ALA A 96 -19.61 -9.09 -4.81
N THR A 97 -20.53 -9.96 -5.25
CA THR A 97 -20.27 -11.39 -5.40
C THR A 97 -19.27 -11.66 -6.52
N TYR A 98 -19.38 -10.94 -7.64
CA TYR A 98 -18.40 -11.01 -8.74
C TYR A 98 -16.98 -10.64 -8.24
N TYR A 99 -16.83 -9.52 -7.52
CA TYR A 99 -15.53 -9.11 -6.97
C TYR A 99 -14.98 -10.11 -5.96
N ALA A 100 -15.84 -10.67 -5.09
CA ALA A 100 -15.43 -11.69 -4.13
C ALA A 100 -14.93 -12.96 -4.84
N ARG A 101 -15.62 -13.40 -5.90
CA ARG A 101 -15.20 -14.53 -6.74
C ARG A 101 -13.85 -14.27 -7.41
N TYR A 102 -13.69 -13.11 -8.04
CA TYR A 102 -12.43 -12.73 -8.68
C TYR A 102 -11.27 -12.69 -7.66
N LYS A 103 -11.49 -12.09 -6.48
CA LYS A 103 -10.51 -12.07 -5.39
C LYS A 103 -10.14 -13.47 -4.89
N ASN A 104 -11.06 -14.43 -5.00
CA ASN A 104 -10.83 -15.85 -4.69
C ASN A 104 -10.18 -16.62 -5.86
N GLY A 105 -9.67 -15.94 -6.89
CA GLY A 105 -8.96 -16.55 -8.00
C GLY A 105 -9.85 -17.09 -9.12
N TRP A 106 -11.12 -16.64 -9.20
CA TRP A 106 -11.99 -17.03 -10.31
C TRP A 106 -11.70 -16.19 -11.55
N ASP A 107 -11.75 -16.84 -12.71
CA ASP A 107 -11.73 -16.15 -14.00
C ASP A 107 -12.91 -15.16 -14.10
N HIS A 108 -12.72 -14.07 -14.83
CA HIS A 108 -13.74 -13.06 -15.07
C HIS A 108 -15.04 -13.64 -15.65
N GLU A 109 -14.93 -14.55 -16.62
CA GLU A 109 -16.09 -15.18 -17.25
C GLU A 109 -16.87 -15.99 -16.23
N ARG A 110 -16.16 -16.91 -15.56
CA ARG A 110 -16.73 -17.79 -14.54
C ARG A 110 -17.35 -16.99 -13.38
N ALA A 111 -16.69 -15.93 -12.93
CA ALA A 111 -17.18 -15.08 -11.85
C ALA A 111 -18.50 -14.38 -12.21
N ALA A 112 -18.68 -14.03 -13.48
CA ALA A 112 -19.82 -13.29 -14.00
C ALA A 112 -20.98 -14.17 -14.52
N THR A 113 -20.78 -15.47 -14.74
CA THR A 113 -21.82 -16.37 -15.29
C THR A 113 -22.33 -17.40 -14.29
N GLU A 114 -21.50 -17.83 -13.34
CA GLU A 114 -21.89 -18.89 -12.40
C GLU A 114 -22.98 -18.41 -11.44
N LYS A 115 -24.08 -19.15 -11.31
CA LYS A 115 -25.18 -18.75 -10.40
C LYS A 115 -24.73 -18.80 -8.95
N VAL A 116 -25.32 -17.94 -8.12
CA VAL A 116 -25.06 -17.93 -6.67
C VAL A 116 -25.99 -18.94 -6.02
N ASP A 117 -25.44 -19.94 -5.34
CA ASP A 117 -26.25 -20.82 -4.50
C ASP A 117 -26.87 -20.00 -3.37
N LYS A 118 -28.20 -19.93 -3.36
CA LYS A 118 -28.94 -19.30 -2.27
C LYS A 118 -28.83 -20.18 -1.02
N LYS A 119 -27.74 -20.08 -0.27
CA LYS A 119 -27.72 -20.65 1.08
C LYS A 119 -28.76 -19.92 1.93
N LYS A 120 -29.64 -20.67 2.59
CA LYS A 120 -30.59 -20.14 3.58
C LYS A 120 -29.77 -19.51 4.72
N THR A 121 -29.78 -18.18 4.84
CA THR A 121 -29.15 -17.52 5.98
C THR A 121 -30.01 -17.76 7.23
N PRO A 122 -29.45 -18.24 8.36
CA PRO A 122 -30.20 -18.40 9.60
C PRO A 122 -30.40 -17.09 10.37
N TYR A 123 -29.94 -15.95 9.83
CA TYR A 123 -29.99 -14.67 10.54
C TYR A 123 -31.30 -13.93 10.23
N SER A 124 -32.37 -14.29 10.93
CA SER A 124 -33.44 -13.32 11.20
C SER A 124 -32.92 -12.33 12.24
N LYS A 125 -33.07 -11.02 12.00
CA LYS A 125 -32.87 -10.05 13.07
C LYS A 125 -33.87 -10.41 14.18
N ARG A 126 -33.39 -10.87 15.35
CA ARG A 126 -34.23 -10.86 16.56
C ARG A 126 -34.64 -9.40 16.75
N GLY A 127 -35.95 -9.15 16.63
CA GLY A 127 -36.52 -7.83 16.84
C GLY A 127 -36.11 -7.32 18.22
N VAL A 128 -35.46 -6.17 18.27
CA VAL A 128 -35.36 -5.39 19.49
C VAL A 128 -36.73 -4.73 19.64
N THR A 129 -37.60 -5.34 20.42
CA THR A 129 -38.80 -4.66 20.93
C THR A 129 -38.35 -3.75 22.08
N THR A 130 -38.45 -2.45 21.87
CA THR A 130 -38.42 -1.42 22.92
C THR A 130 -39.70 -1.44 23.72
#